data_AF-A0A496Z8Q8-F1
#
_entry.id   AF-A0A496Z8Q8-F1
#
_cell.length_a   1.000
_cell.length_b   1.000
_cell.length_c   1.000
_cell.angle_alpha   90.00
_cell.angle_beta   90.00
_cell.angle_gamma   90.00
#
_symmetry.space_group_name_H-M   'P 1'
#
loop_
_entity.id
_entity.type
_entity.pdbx_description
1 polymer ?
#
loop_
_entity_poly.entity_id
_entity_poly.type
_entity_poly.pdbx_seq_one_letter_code
_entity_poly.pdbx_strand_id
1 'polypeptide(L)'
;MFQCRYCRVKSYLQAKHFRFVLPNNAPGDKELLFVPYWRFKGMRFSCLAGKMEHQLVDVSHKAIDDKQFPISVGLRSQTQKLRFASPDIKGRFLTPTLPFSKMMDIIDKRFNASLNRPIVHQANIGDSLSIIYAPFYFDGCLMDAILNQPVTKKLPDDFDTSVYAGNRLNWNIRFLPTLCPHCGWDLEGKRDSLVLNCENCASVYKPVKNGFSKLSTVHLAEKGKHLRYMPFWRIKADVSGISLTSYADLVREANLPKTVQPGMPNPAFHFWALAFKVRPRFFLKLSQAMTVAQPAGKFLQGIPSGNLHPVNLPLKEGLESLKLTLSSIIKPRRKVVSILPDIKITPRSFVLVYLPFIEKHHDLVQAGMNVAINKNMLSHAKNL
;
A
#
# COMPACT_ATOMS: atom_id res chain seq x y z
N MET A 1 10.57 10.70 2.51
CA MET A 1 11.82 11.51 2.43
C MET A 1 12.07 12.22 3.76
N PHE A 2 13.34 12.48 4.05
CA PHE A 2 13.83 13.26 5.18
C PHE A 2 14.86 14.27 4.66
N GLN A 3 14.91 15.48 5.21
CA GLN A 3 15.94 16.45 4.86
C GLN A 3 16.75 16.79 6.12
N CYS A 4 18.06 16.62 6.04
CA CYS A 4 18.95 17.01 7.13
C CYS A 4 18.97 18.54 7.27
N ARG A 5 18.73 19.08 8.47
CA ARG A 5 18.76 20.53 8.69
C ARG A 5 20.16 21.15 8.57
N TYR A 6 21.21 20.35 8.79
CA TYR A 6 22.60 20.80 8.75
C TYR A 6 23.14 20.80 7.31
N CYS A 7 23.27 19.62 6.70
CA CYS A 7 23.85 19.51 5.35
C CYS A 7 22.84 19.70 4.21
N ARG A 8 21.55 19.91 4.51
CA ARG A 8 20.43 20.07 3.54
C ARG A 8 20.19 18.89 2.60
N VAL A 9 20.97 17.82 2.68
CA VAL A 9 20.79 16.59 1.91
C VAL A 9 19.42 15.99 2.18
N LYS A 10 18.69 15.71 1.10
CA LYS A 10 17.46 14.93 1.11
C LYS A 10 17.83 13.43 1.08
N SER A 11 17.13 12.64 1.87
CA SER A 11 17.33 11.20 2.00
C SER A 11 16.02 10.45 1.90
N TYR A 12 16.04 9.33 1.19
CA TYR A 12 14.98 8.35 1.18
C TYR A 12 15.17 7.39 2.35
N LEU A 13 14.14 7.22 3.18
CA LEU A 13 14.17 6.33 4.33
C LEU A 13 13.72 4.93 3.92
N GLN A 14 14.53 3.91 4.24
CA GLN A 14 14.23 2.53 3.89
C GLN A 14 14.43 1.61 5.09
N ALA A 15 13.44 0.76 5.35
CA ALA A 15 13.51 -0.30 6.34
C ALA A 15 12.74 -1.53 5.81
N LYS A 16 13.05 -2.72 6.33
CA LYS A 16 12.25 -3.92 6.03
C LYS A 16 10.80 -3.74 6.52
N HIS A 17 10.67 -3.33 7.78
CA HIS A 17 9.43 -2.88 8.41
C HIS A 17 9.79 -1.69 9.27
N PHE A 18 9.06 -0.59 9.14
CA PHE A 18 9.25 0.53 10.06
C PHE A 18 8.79 0.11 11.46
N ARG A 19 9.60 0.48 12.47
CA ARG A 19 9.31 0.22 13.87
C ARG A 19 9.01 1.53 14.58
N PHE A 20 7.96 1.50 15.38
CA PHE A 20 7.46 2.64 16.13
C PHE A 20 7.35 2.32 17.61
N VAL A 21 7.38 3.34 18.46
CA VAL A 21 7.17 3.24 19.90
C VAL A 21 5.97 4.11 20.27
N LEU A 22 5.09 3.57 21.12
CA LEU A 22 4.02 4.34 21.77
C LEU A 22 4.58 5.18 22.91
N PRO A 23 4.01 6.37 23.19
CA PRO A 23 4.43 7.17 24.33
C PRO A 23 4.19 6.41 25.65
N ASN A 24 4.92 6.78 26.70
CA ASN A 24 4.70 6.27 28.06
C ASN A 24 4.59 7.43 29.04
N ASN A 25 3.92 7.17 30.15
CA ASN A 25 3.77 8.03 31.32
C ASN A 25 4.22 7.32 32.60
N ALA A 26 5.07 6.28 32.48
CA ALA A 26 5.49 5.48 33.63
C ALA A 26 6.29 6.34 34.62
N PRO A 27 6.23 6.01 35.93
CA PRO A 27 7.10 6.63 36.92
C PRO A 27 8.59 6.44 36.54
N GLY A 28 9.42 7.45 36.82
CA GLY A 28 10.80 7.52 36.31
C GLY A 28 11.76 6.46 36.86
N ASP A 29 11.40 5.82 37.97
CA ASP A 29 12.10 4.70 38.61
C ASP A 29 11.75 3.33 37.99
N LYS A 30 10.67 3.25 37.20
CA LYS A 30 10.22 1.99 36.62
C LYS A 30 11.01 1.65 35.36
N GLU A 31 11.52 0.43 35.31
CA GLU A 31 12.14 -0.10 34.11
C GLU A 31 11.08 -0.49 33.07
N LEU A 32 11.16 0.13 31.88
CA LEU A 32 10.20 -0.12 30.80
C LEU A 32 10.53 -1.40 30.02
N LEU A 33 9.49 -2.19 29.75
CA LEU A 33 9.46 -3.31 28.82
C LEU A 33 8.63 -2.95 27.59
N PHE A 34 9.26 -2.96 26.42
CA PHE A 34 8.64 -2.68 25.13
C PHE A 34 8.26 -3.97 24.41
N VAL A 35 6.97 -4.19 24.28
CA VAL A 35 6.39 -5.40 23.69
C VAL A 35 6.02 -5.14 22.23
N PRO A 36 6.47 -5.98 21.27
CA PRO A 36 6.20 -5.76 19.86
C PRO A 36 4.79 -6.23 19.46
N TYR A 37 4.15 -5.43 18.62
CA TYR A 37 2.87 -5.72 17.96
C TYR A 37 3.05 -5.51 16.46
N TRP A 38 2.63 -6.48 15.65
CA TRP A 38 2.44 -6.25 14.23
C TRP A 38 1.28 -5.29 14.04
N ARG A 39 1.44 -4.27 13.20
CA ARG A 39 0.35 -3.46 12.68
C ARG A 39 0.25 -3.66 11.18
N PHE A 40 -0.93 -4.07 10.75
CA PHE A 40 -1.32 -4.13 9.36
C PHE A 40 -2.37 -3.06 9.10
N LYS A 41 -2.12 -2.23 8.10
CA LYS A 41 -3.06 -1.19 7.68
C LYS A 41 -3.18 -1.19 6.17
N GLY A 42 -4.38 -1.25 5.62
CA GLY A 42 -4.61 -1.26 4.18
C GLY A 42 -6.09 -1.41 3.81
N MET A 43 -6.35 -1.62 2.53
CA MET A 43 -7.69 -1.91 1.99
C MET A 43 -7.79 -3.39 1.71
N ARG A 44 -8.83 -4.05 2.22
CA ARG A 44 -9.12 -5.44 1.88
C ARG A 44 -10.27 -5.49 0.87
N PHE A 45 -10.10 -6.28 -0.18
CA PHE A 45 -11.15 -6.58 -1.15
C PHE A 45 -11.47 -8.07 -1.13
N SER A 46 -12.77 -8.39 -1.19
CA SER A 46 -13.26 -9.77 -1.25
C SER A 46 -14.25 -9.93 -2.37
N CYS A 47 -13.89 -10.74 -3.37
CA CYS A 47 -14.77 -11.11 -4.46
C CYS A 47 -15.66 -12.28 -4.00
N LEU A 48 -16.96 -12.00 -3.86
CA LEU A 48 -17.97 -12.97 -3.44
C LEU A 48 -18.90 -13.32 -4.61
N ALA A 49 -19.86 -14.21 -4.38
CA ALA A 49 -20.88 -14.52 -5.36
C ALA A 49 -21.72 -13.28 -5.74
N GLY A 50 -21.49 -12.74 -6.94
CA GLY A 50 -22.23 -11.62 -7.52
C GLY A 50 -21.93 -10.23 -6.95
N LYS A 51 -21.10 -10.12 -5.89
CA LYS A 51 -20.74 -8.83 -5.27
C LYS A 51 -19.26 -8.77 -4.88
N MET A 52 -18.77 -7.53 -4.77
CA MET A 52 -17.43 -7.22 -4.30
C MET A 52 -17.54 -6.45 -2.98
N GLU A 53 -17.03 -7.05 -1.91
CA GLU A 53 -16.94 -6.40 -0.60
C GLU A 53 -15.59 -5.72 -0.45
N HIS A 54 -15.58 -4.61 0.27
CA HIS A 54 -14.35 -3.87 0.56
C HIS A 54 -14.42 -3.22 1.93
N GLN A 55 -13.28 -3.15 2.60
CA GLN A 55 -13.17 -2.52 3.91
C GLN A 55 -11.77 -1.95 4.13
N LEU A 56 -11.70 -0.94 5.00
CA LEU A 56 -10.44 -0.46 5.54
C LEU A 56 -10.05 -1.32 6.74
N VAL A 57 -8.80 -1.72 6.79
CA VAL A 57 -8.23 -2.52 7.86
C VAL A 57 -7.11 -1.69 8.48
N ASP A 58 -7.16 -1.52 9.80
CA ASP A 58 -6.05 -1.00 10.62
C ASP A 58 -6.08 -1.77 11.93
N VAL A 59 -5.33 -2.86 11.97
CA VAL A 59 -5.35 -3.82 13.07
C VAL A 59 -3.95 -4.02 13.61
N SER A 60 -3.89 -4.26 14.91
CA SER A 60 -2.66 -4.69 15.58
C SER A 60 -2.86 -6.06 16.20
N HIS A 61 -1.77 -6.83 16.27
CA HIS A 61 -1.74 -8.12 16.94
C HIS A 61 -0.39 -8.29 17.63
N LYS A 62 -0.38 -8.80 18.86
CA LYS A 62 0.87 -9.06 19.58
C LYS A 62 1.79 -9.94 18.73
N ALA A 63 3.07 -9.59 18.68
CA ALA A 63 4.05 -10.29 17.87
C ALA A 63 4.85 -11.32 18.67
N ILE A 64 4.36 -11.68 19.86
CA ILE A 64 4.91 -12.71 20.75
C ILE A 64 3.79 -13.64 21.22
N ASP A 65 4.16 -14.88 21.51
CA ASP A 65 3.24 -15.86 22.08
C ASP A 65 3.30 -15.83 23.61
N ASP A 66 2.61 -14.86 24.19
CA ASP A 66 2.54 -14.69 25.64
C ASP A 66 1.14 -14.23 26.06
N LYS A 67 0.54 -14.88 27.07
CA LYS A 67 -0.84 -14.65 27.49
C LYS A 67 -1.03 -13.44 28.42
N GLN A 68 0.04 -12.91 29.01
CA GLN A 68 -0.02 -11.78 29.95
C GLN A 68 -0.27 -10.47 29.21
N PHE A 69 0.27 -10.33 28.00
CA PHE A 69 0.10 -9.12 27.22
C PHE A 69 -1.23 -9.09 26.44
N PRO A 70 -1.83 -7.90 26.27
CA PRO A 70 -3.04 -7.74 25.47
C PRO A 70 -2.87 -8.27 24.05
N ILE A 71 -3.95 -8.79 23.46
CA ILE A 71 -3.91 -9.33 22.09
C ILE A 71 -3.61 -8.25 21.04
N SER A 72 -3.91 -6.98 21.33
CA SER A 72 -3.72 -5.84 20.43
C SER A 72 -3.48 -4.55 21.23
N VAL A 73 -2.94 -3.52 20.59
CA VAL A 73 -2.87 -2.16 21.17
C VAL A 73 -4.16 -1.35 20.95
N GLY A 74 -5.24 -2.00 20.49
CA GLY A 74 -6.53 -1.36 20.23
C GLY A 74 -6.42 -0.16 19.29
N LEU A 75 -7.16 0.90 19.60
CA LEU A 75 -7.17 2.15 18.83
C LEU A 75 -5.93 3.03 19.05
N ARG A 76 -5.00 2.64 19.93
CA ARG A 76 -3.83 3.47 20.29
C ARG A 76 -2.89 3.69 19.10
N SER A 77 -2.84 2.75 18.16
CA SER A 77 -2.10 2.93 16.90
C SER A 77 -2.66 4.06 16.02
N GLN A 78 -3.88 4.52 16.29
CA GLN A 78 -4.61 5.55 15.56
C GLN A 78 -4.73 6.85 16.36
N THR A 79 -4.82 6.76 17.70
CA THR A 79 -5.03 7.92 18.57
C THR A 79 -3.75 8.49 19.19
N GLN A 80 -2.66 7.71 19.25
CA GLN A 80 -1.40 8.13 19.87
C GLN A 80 -0.35 8.56 18.84
N LYS A 81 0.53 9.49 19.24
CA LYS A 81 1.65 9.95 18.40
C LYS A 81 2.75 8.89 18.37
N LEU A 82 2.82 8.14 17.27
CA LEU A 82 3.88 7.18 17.02
C LEU A 82 5.22 7.88 16.72
N ARG A 83 6.28 7.46 17.42
CA ARG A 83 7.66 7.89 17.16
C ARG A 83 8.46 6.75 16.56
N PHE A 84 9.43 7.03 15.71
CA PHE A 84 10.35 5.99 15.26
C PHE A 84 11.06 5.39 16.48
N ALA A 85 11.16 4.08 16.50
CA ALA A 85 11.95 3.39 17.52
C ALA A 85 13.44 3.76 17.32
N SER A 86 14.15 4.17 18.38
CA SER A 86 15.57 4.52 18.32
C SER A 86 16.35 3.68 19.34
N PRO A 87 17.62 3.31 19.07
CA PRO A 87 18.50 2.72 20.07
C PRO A 87 18.65 3.57 21.35
N ASP A 88 18.41 4.89 21.27
CA ASP A 88 18.51 5.81 22.42
C ASP A 88 17.34 5.71 23.42
N ILE A 89 16.27 4.99 23.05
CA ILE A 89 15.11 4.80 23.93
C ILE A 89 15.51 3.81 25.02
N LYS A 90 15.53 4.29 26.27
CA LYS A 90 15.81 3.47 27.46
C LYS A 90 14.70 2.44 27.68
N GLY A 91 15.08 1.21 27.98
CA GLY A 91 14.18 0.09 28.29
C GLY A 91 14.58 -1.20 27.58
N ARG A 92 13.90 -2.29 27.94
CA ARG A 92 14.07 -3.63 27.36
C ARG A 92 13.11 -3.81 26.20
N PHE A 93 13.58 -4.26 25.04
CA PHE A 93 12.73 -4.54 23.88
C PHE A 93 12.61 -6.04 23.63
N LEU A 94 11.38 -6.56 23.62
CA LEU A 94 11.13 -7.94 23.24
C LEU A 94 11.25 -8.10 21.72
N THR A 95 11.74 -9.27 21.30
CA THR A 95 11.88 -9.59 19.88
C THR A 95 10.59 -10.22 19.35
N PRO A 96 10.07 -9.79 18.19
CA PRO A 96 8.95 -10.47 17.55
C PRO A 96 9.27 -11.94 17.28
N THR A 97 8.48 -12.86 17.82
CA THR A 97 8.60 -14.31 17.59
C THR A 97 7.49 -14.84 16.67
N LEU A 98 6.33 -14.17 16.62
CA LEU A 98 5.24 -14.53 15.72
C LEU A 98 5.53 -14.04 14.28
N PRO A 99 5.59 -14.92 13.27
CA PRO A 99 5.75 -14.50 11.88
C PRO A 99 4.54 -13.70 11.38
N PHE A 100 4.80 -12.73 10.49
CA PHE A 100 3.74 -11.93 9.88
C PHE A 100 2.70 -12.76 9.13
N SER A 101 3.10 -13.84 8.45
CA SER A 101 2.17 -14.75 7.76
C SER A 101 1.11 -15.33 8.70
N LYS A 102 1.51 -15.73 9.91
CA LYS A 102 0.58 -16.22 10.94
C LYS A 102 -0.36 -15.12 11.43
N MET A 103 0.14 -13.90 11.57
CA MET A 103 -0.71 -12.74 11.91
C MET A 103 -1.75 -12.47 10.80
N MET A 104 -1.37 -12.60 9.53
CA MET A 104 -2.32 -12.50 8.42
C MET A 104 -3.35 -13.64 8.42
N ASP A 105 -2.96 -14.88 8.74
CA ASP A 105 -3.92 -15.99 8.88
C ASP A 105 -4.99 -15.69 9.94
N ILE A 106 -4.58 -15.10 11.08
CA ILE A 106 -5.49 -14.71 12.17
C ILE A 106 -6.45 -13.60 11.70
N ILE A 107 -5.92 -12.58 11.03
CA ILE A 107 -6.71 -11.47 10.45
C ILE A 107 -7.71 -12.00 9.44
N ASP A 108 -7.26 -12.87 8.53
CA ASP A 108 -8.07 -13.45 7.47
C ASP A 108 -9.21 -14.27 8.06
N LYS A 109 -8.94 -15.14 9.04
CA LYS A 109 -9.98 -15.91 9.74
C LYS A 109 -11.03 -14.99 10.37
N ARG A 110 -10.59 -13.94 11.07
CA ARG A 110 -11.50 -12.99 11.75
C ARG A 110 -12.40 -12.24 10.76
N PHE A 111 -11.83 -11.68 9.70
CA PHE A 111 -12.61 -10.90 8.73
C PHE A 111 -13.44 -11.77 7.80
N ASN A 112 -13.00 -12.99 7.51
CA ASN A 112 -13.76 -13.93 6.67
C ASN A 112 -14.94 -14.57 7.40
N ALA A 113 -15.02 -14.47 8.74
CA ALA A 113 -16.13 -15.01 9.53
C ALA A 113 -17.48 -14.33 9.20
N SER A 114 -17.47 -13.04 8.87
CA SER A 114 -18.68 -12.28 8.54
C SER A 114 -19.00 -12.23 7.04
N LEU A 115 -18.22 -12.91 6.20
CA LEU A 115 -18.40 -12.87 4.74
C LEU A 115 -19.21 -14.07 4.24
N ASN A 116 -20.15 -13.80 3.34
CA ASN A 116 -20.88 -14.84 2.62
C ASN A 116 -19.90 -15.69 1.81
N ARG A 117 -20.05 -17.01 1.88
CA ARG A 117 -19.28 -17.97 1.08
C ARG A 117 -19.97 -18.24 -0.28
N PRO A 118 -19.23 -18.65 -1.32
CA PRO A 118 -17.77 -18.78 -1.37
C PRO A 118 -17.07 -17.42 -1.56
N ILE A 119 -15.88 -17.30 -0.96
CA ILE A 119 -14.95 -16.22 -1.25
C ILE A 119 -14.09 -16.68 -2.42
N VAL A 120 -14.25 -16.05 -3.58
CA VAL A 120 -13.64 -16.49 -4.85
C VAL A 120 -12.22 -15.96 -5.00
N HIS A 121 -11.97 -14.75 -4.51
CA HIS A 121 -10.65 -14.13 -4.51
C HIS A 121 -10.58 -13.02 -3.45
N GLN A 122 -9.40 -12.81 -2.86
CA GLN A 122 -9.13 -11.67 -1.98
C GLN A 122 -7.78 -11.08 -2.32
N ALA A 123 -7.65 -9.77 -2.15
CA ALA A 123 -6.37 -9.09 -2.12
C ALA A 123 -6.40 -7.91 -1.16
N ASN A 124 -5.23 -7.60 -0.61
CA ASN A 124 -5.00 -6.42 0.19
C ASN A 124 -4.25 -5.40 -0.66
N ILE A 125 -4.70 -4.16 -0.67
CA ILE A 125 -4.16 -3.08 -1.52
C ILE A 125 -3.98 -1.83 -0.66
N GLY A 126 -2.97 -1.04 -0.97
CA GLY A 126 -2.54 0.13 -0.23
C GLY A 126 -1.99 -0.22 1.15
N ASP A 127 -1.50 -1.45 1.33
CA ASP A 127 -1.16 -1.96 2.65
C ASP A 127 0.18 -1.44 3.15
N SER A 128 0.33 -1.46 4.47
CA SER A 128 1.54 -1.09 5.17
C SER A 128 1.69 -1.98 6.38
N LEU A 129 2.89 -2.56 6.51
CA LEU A 129 3.29 -3.39 7.62
C LEU A 129 4.32 -2.66 8.47
N SER A 130 4.04 -2.59 9.77
CA SER A 130 4.94 -2.00 10.75
C SER A 130 4.93 -2.80 12.06
N ILE A 131 5.93 -2.55 12.90
CA ILE A 131 5.96 -3.03 14.28
C ILE A 131 5.72 -1.83 15.19
N ILE A 132 4.80 -1.97 16.14
CA ILE A 132 4.59 -1.02 17.22
C ILE A 132 5.06 -1.66 18.52
N TYR A 133 5.96 -0.98 19.21
CA TYR A 133 6.36 -1.32 20.56
C TYR A 133 5.47 -0.57 21.56
N ALA A 134 4.70 -1.33 22.32
CA ALA A 134 3.90 -0.79 23.42
C ALA A 134 4.68 -0.91 24.74
N PRO A 135 4.76 0.16 25.54
CA PRO A 135 5.49 0.16 26.79
C PRO A 135 4.64 -0.43 27.93
N PHE A 136 5.29 -1.25 28.74
CA PHE A 136 4.77 -1.85 29.97
C PHE A 136 5.84 -1.78 31.06
N TYR A 137 5.48 -2.03 32.31
CA TYR A 137 6.42 -2.26 33.41
C TYR A 137 5.82 -3.25 34.42
N PHE A 138 6.64 -3.77 35.34
CA PHE A 138 6.16 -4.63 36.42
C PHE A 138 6.13 -3.87 37.75
N ASP A 139 5.03 -4.03 38.48
CA ASP A 139 4.86 -3.49 39.84
C ASP A 139 3.86 -4.36 40.63
N GLY A 140 4.30 -5.54 41.05
CA GLY A 140 3.44 -6.59 41.62
C GLY A 140 2.42 -7.20 40.63
N CYS A 141 2.19 -6.55 39.50
CA CYS A 141 1.41 -6.99 38.35
C CYS A 141 2.01 -6.38 37.07
N LEU A 142 1.53 -6.82 35.91
CA LEU A 142 1.87 -6.18 34.64
C LEU A 142 1.10 -4.86 34.52
N MET A 143 1.81 -3.76 34.36
CA MET A 143 1.26 -2.41 34.24
C MET A 143 1.39 -1.89 32.81
N ASP A 144 0.33 -1.26 32.32
CA ASP A 144 0.31 -0.51 31.08
C ASP A 144 1.00 0.84 31.28
N ALA A 145 2.15 1.08 30.65
CA ALA A 145 2.92 2.30 30.86
C ALA A 145 2.33 3.53 30.18
N ILE A 146 1.28 3.39 29.37
CA ILE A 146 0.60 4.53 28.73
C ILE A 146 -0.42 5.13 29.69
N LEU A 147 -1.20 4.26 30.35
CA LEU A 147 -2.29 4.65 31.26
C LEU A 147 -1.93 4.53 32.74
N ASN A 148 -0.80 3.89 33.07
CA ASN A 148 -0.43 3.47 34.42
C ASN A 148 -1.53 2.64 35.10
N GLN A 149 -2.10 1.70 34.36
CA GLN A 149 -3.18 0.82 34.84
C GLN A 149 -2.75 -0.65 34.81
N PRO A 150 -3.22 -1.46 35.77
CA PRO A 150 -2.95 -2.90 35.76
C PRO A 150 -3.59 -3.56 34.54
N VAL A 151 -2.79 -4.37 33.84
CA VAL A 151 -3.22 -5.21 32.72
C VAL A 151 -3.62 -6.59 33.23
N THR A 152 -2.86 -7.11 34.19
CA THR A 152 -3.11 -8.38 34.84
C THR A 152 -3.55 -8.17 36.28
N LYS A 153 -4.09 -9.23 36.89
CA LYS A 153 -4.16 -9.31 38.35
C LYS A 153 -2.74 -9.39 38.94
N LYS A 154 -2.64 -9.34 40.27
CA LYS A 154 -1.39 -9.58 41.00
C LYS A 154 -0.74 -10.86 40.47
N LEU A 155 0.53 -10.76 40.11
CA LEU A 155 1.32 -11.92 39.69
C LEU A 155 1.66 -12.76 40.93
N PRO A 156 1.91 -14.07 40.76
CA PRO A 156 2.46 -14.90 41.83
C PRO A 156 3.72 -14.27 42.44
N ASP A 157 3.94 -14.46 43.74
CA ASP A 157 5.09 -13.86 44.42
C ASP A 157 6.44 -14.45 43.93
N ASP A 158 6.41 -15.65 43.33
CA ASP A 158 7.54 -16.32 42.68
C ASP A 158 7.64 -16.03 41.17
N PHE A 159 6.88 -15.05 40.66
CA PHE A 159 6.88 -14.74 39.23
C PHE A 159 8.23 -14.17 38.77
N ASP A 160 8.95 -14.96 38.00
CA ASP A 160 10.23 -14.56 37.43
C ASP A 160 10.05 -13.58 36.26
N THR A 161 10.30 -12.30 36.49
CA THR A 161 10.27 -11.27 35.44
C THR A 161 11.48 -11.34 34.48
N SER A 162 12.50 -12.12 34.81
CA SER A 162 13.69 -12.31 33.98
C SER A 162 13.40 -13.06 32.68
N VAL A 163 12.29 -13.83 32.63
CA VAL A 163 11.77 -14.46 31.40
C VAL A 163 11.51 -13.45 30.28
N TYR A 164 11.29 -12.18 30.64
CA TYR A 164 11.21 -11.05 29.72
C TYR A 164 12.56 -10.35 29.57
N ALA A 165 13.61 -11.12 29.33
CA ALA A 165 14.91 -10.62 28.91
C ALA A 165 14.77 -9.96 27.53
N GLY A 166 14.44 -8.67 27.53
CA GLY A 166 14.48 -7.85 26.32
C GLY A 166 15.90 -7.44 25.99
N ASN A 167 16.13 -7.13 24.73
CA ASN A 167 17.41 -6.64 24.26
C ASN A 167 17.37 -5.13 24.06
N ARG A 168 18.53 -4.50 23.92
CA ARG A 168 18.58 -3.17 23.30
C ARG A 168 18.00 -3.26 21.89
N LEU A 169 17.30 -2.21 21.49
CA LEU A 169 16.69 -2.16 20.18
C LEU A 169 17.76 -2.13 19.09
N ASN A 170 18.01 -3.27 18.46
CA ASN A 170 18.92 -3.39 17.33
C ASN A 170 18.13 -3.38 16.00
N TRP A 171 17.88 -2.19 15.48
CA TRP A 171 17.36 -1.99 14.12
C TRP A 171 17.88 -0.66 13.56
N ASN A 172 18.02 -0.59 12.24
CA ASN A 172 18.50 0.61 11.57
C ASN A 172 17.58 0.99 10.41
N ILE A 173 17.28 2.28 10.32
CA ILE A 173 16.68 2.88 9.12
C ILE A 173 17.84 3.25 8.19
N ARG A 174 17.78 2.81 6.94
CA ARG A 174 18.75 3.18 5.92
C ARG A 174 18.37 4.50 5.28
N PHE A 175 19.35 5.37 5.12
CA PHE A 175 19.21 6.68 4.49
C PHE A 175 19.90 6.60 3.12
N LEU A 176 19.13 6.65 2.05
CA LEU A 176 19.67 6.72 0.69
C LEU A 176 19.70 8.19 0.25
N PRO A 177 20.87 8.76 -0.08
CA PRO A 177 20.95 10.10 -0.63
C PRO A 177 20.12 10.19 -1.90
N THR A 178 19.23 11.18 -2.03
CA THR A 178 18.35 11.31 -3.19
C THR A 178 19.07 11.97 -4.36
N LEU A 179 20.15 11.35 -4.84
CA LEU A 179 20.92 11.78 -6.01
C LEU A 179 20.65 10.84 -7.19
N CYS A 180 20.50 11.42 -8.37
CA CYS A 180 20.22 10.69 -9.59
C CYS A 180 21.45 9.89 -10.01
N PRO A 181 21.36 8.55 -10.10
CA PRO A 181 22.51 7.71 -10.49
C PRO A 181 23.05 7.99 -11.90
N HIS A 182 22.29 8.69 -12.74
CA HIS A 182 22.67 8.98 -14.13
C HIS A 182 23.33 10.34 -14.31
N CYS A 183 22.84 11.39 -13.63
CA CYS A 183 23.30 12.77 -13.87
C CYS A 183 23.70 13.53 -12.59
N GLY A 184 23.66 12.88 -11.42
CA GLY A 184 24.03 13.49 -10.14
C GLY A 184 23.02 14.49 -9.56
N TRP A 185 22.02 14.92 -10.34
CA TRP A 185 20.98 15.86 -9.86
C TRP A 185 20.11 15.29 -8.74
N ASP A 186 19.49 16.17 -7.96
CA ASP A 186 18.54 15.76 -6.93
C ASP A 186 17.34 14.97 -7.50
N LEU A 187 16.98 13.90 -6.79
CA LEU A 187 15.77 13.12 -7.01
C LEU A 187 14.64 13.67 -6.11
N GLU A 188 13.52 14.02 -6.72
CA GLU A 188 12.37 14.62 -6.05
C GLU A 188 11.25 13.61 -5.78
N GLY A 189 10.52 13.82 -4.68
CA GLY A 189 9.41 12.99 -4.26
C GLY A 189 8.65 13.58 -3.08
N LYS A 190 7.55 12.94 -2.69
CA LYS A 190 6.79 13.29 -1.47
C LYS A 190 7.14 12.31 -0.35
N ARG A 191 6.59 12.55 0.85
CA ARG A 191 6.89 11.74 2.03
C ARG A 191 6.60 10.25 1.82
N ASP A 192 5.51 9.95 1.13
CA ASP A 192 4.94 8.64 0.83
C ASP A 192 5.26 8.14 -0.59
N SER A 193 6.11 8.85 -1.33
CA SER A 193 6.55 8.42 -2.66
C SER A 193 7.34 7.12 -2.59
N LEU A 194 7.03 6.17 -3.47
CA LEU A 194 7.73 4.90 -3.67
C LEU A 194 8.71 4.96 -4.84
N VAL A 195 8.62 6.00 -5.67
CA VAL A 195 9.59 6.32 -6.72
C VAL A 195 9.98 7.79 -6.60
N LEU A 196 11.16 8.11 -7.07
CA LEU A 196 11.67 9.48 -7.13
C LEU A 196 11.94 9.88 -8.57
N ASN A 197 11.78 11.16 -8.85
CA ASN A 197 11.85 11.74 -10.19
C ASN A 197 13.10 12.62 -10.31
N CYS A 198 13.85 12.48 -11.39
CA CYS A 198 14.90 13.43 -11.75
C CYS A 198 14.33 14.44 -12.75
N GLU A 199 14.23 15.70 -12.36
CA GLU A 199 13.73 16.76 -13.26
C GLU A 199 14.74 17.10 -14.36
N ASN A 200 16.04 16.92 -14.11
CA ASN A 200 17.10 17.23 -15.08
C ASN A 200 17.14 16.25 -16.27
N CYS A 201 17.14 14.93 -16.01
CA CYS A 201 17.17 13.91 -17.07
C CYS A 201 15.81 13.22 -17.31
N ALA A 202 14.73 13.81 -16.79
CA ALA A 202 13.34 13.36 -16.89
C ALA A 202 13.11 11.86 -16.56
N SER A 203 13.96 11.27 -15.71
CA SER A 203 13.97 9.83 -15.41
C SER A 203 13.36 9.52 -14.06
N VAL A 204 12.76 8.33 -13.91
CA VAL A 204 12.18 7.86 -12.66
C VAL A 204 12.98 6.72 -12.08
N TYR A 205 13.14 6.72 -10.76
CA TYR A 205 13.97 5.80 -10.02
C TYR A 205 13.22 5.18 -8.85
N LYS A 206 13.31 3.86 -8.70
CA LYS A 206 12.80 3.15 -7.52
C LYS A 206 13.95 2.80 -6.57
N PRO A 207 13.76 2.91 -5.25
CA PRO A 207 14.77 2.49 -4.29
C PRO A 207 14.97 0.97 -4.38
N VAL A 208 16.23 0.54 -4.31
CA VAL A 208 16.61 -0.88 -4.22
C VAL A 208 17.41 -1.11 -2.94
N LYS A 209 18.02 -2.29 -2.76
CA LYS A 209 18.79 -2.58 -1.54
C LYS A 209 19.90 -1.56 -1.32
N ASN A 210 20.61 -1.19 -2.38
CA ASN A 210 21.71 -0.23 -2.38
C ASN A 210 21.47 0.79 -3.50
N GLY A 211 20.98 1.99 -3.16
CA GLY A 211 20.73 3.06 -4.12
C GLY A 211 19.41 2.90 -4.89
N PHE A 212 19.44 3.23 -6.18
CA PHE A 212 18.25 3.38 -7.02
C PHE A 212 18.41 2.66 -8.36
N SER A 213 17.30 2.11 -8.86
CA SER A 213 17.22 1.54 -10.21
C SER A 213 16.26 2.35 -11.06
N LYS A 214 16.62 2.56 -12.33
CA LYS A 214 15.78 3.27 -13.30
C LYS A 214 14.51 2.45 -13.59
N LEU A 215 13.39 3.14 -13.71
CA LEU A 215 12.08 2.56 -14.00
C LEU A 215 11.62 3.00 -15.40
N SER A 216 11.18 2.06 -16.23
CA SER A 216 10.57 2.38 -17.53
C SER A 216 9.32 3.23 -17.31
N THR A 217 9.36 4.45 -17.83
CA THR A 217 8.36 5.48 -17.56
C THR A 217 8.05 6.23 -18.84
N VAL A 218 6.75 6.42 -19.09
CA VAL A 218 6.25 7.25 -20.18
C VAL A 218 5.12 8.15 -19.68
N HIS A 219 4.76 9.15 -20.48
CA HIS A 219 3.58 9.96 -20.24
C HIS A 219 2.81 10.19 -21.52
N LEU A 220 1.49 10.36 -21.41
CA LEU A 220 0.66 10.73 -22.54
C LEU A 220 0.86 12.22 -22.84
N ALA A 221 1.25 12.54 -24.06
CA ALA A 221 1.42 13.91 -24.52
C ALA A 221 0.07 14.64 -24.51
N GLU A 222 0.04 15.82 -23.91
CA GLU A 222 -1.16 16.67 -23.84
C GLU A 222 -0.76 18.12 -23.80
N LYS A 223 -1.53 18.97 -24.46
CA LYS A 223 -1.33 20.42 -24.47
C LYS A 223 -2.42 21.06 -23.63
N GLY A 224 -2.04 21.92 -22.69
CA GLY A 224 -3.01 22.63 -21.87
C GLY A 224 -2.39 23.30 -20.67
N LYS A 225 -3.15 24.20 -20.04
CA LYS A 225 -2.83 24.77 -18.73
C LYS A 225 -3.51 23.94 -17.64
N HIS A 226 -2.99 24.02 -16.41
CA HIS A 226 -3.55 23.34 -15.23
C HIS A 226 -3.64 21.81 -15.38
N LEU A 227 -2.59 21.20 -15.94
CA LEU A 227 -2.50 19.75 -16.03
C LEU A 227 -1.87 19.18 -14.76
N ARG A 228 -2.52 18.13 -14.25
CA ARG A 228 -1.94 17.24 -13.24
C ARG A 228 -1.80 15.85 -13.81
N TYR A 229 -0.59 15.31 -13.74
CA TYR A 229 -0.31 13.98 -14.25
C TYR A 229 -0.47 12.93 -13.15
N MET A 230 -1.38 11.99 -13.38
CA MET A 230 -1.73 10.91 -12.46
C MET A 230 -1.02 9.62 -12.88
N PRO A 231 -0.38 8.88 -11.95
CA PRO A 231 0.42 7.71 -12.30
C PRO A 231 -0.40 6.41 -12.33
N PHE A 232 -0.14 5.57 -13.32
CA PHE A 232 -0.75 4.25 -13.49
C PHE A 232 0.30 3.22 -13.88
N TRP A 233 0.08 1.98 -13.46
CA TRP A 233 0.83 0.83 -13.97
C TRP A 233 0.10 0.28 -15.19
N ARG A 234 0.70 0.41 -16.38
CA ARG A 234 0.24 -0.29 -17.58
C ARG A 234 0.95 -1.63 -17.66
N ILE A 235 0.20 -2.72 -17.59
CA ILE A 235 0.72 -4.07 -17.43
C ILE A 235 0.28 -4.94 -18.61
N LYS A 236 1.25 -5.51 -19.31
CA LYS A 236 1.01 -6.59 -20.28
C LYS A 236 1.05 -7.92 -19.51
N ALA A 237 0.04 -8.74 -19.67
CA ALA A 237 -0.05 -10.03 -19.00
C ALA A 237 -0.72 -11.07 -19.91
N ASP A 238 -0.33 -12.33 -19.74
CA ASP A 238 -1.06 -13.45 -20.33
C ASP A 238 -2.16 -13.88 -19.37
N VAL A 239 -3.34 -14.15 -19.93
CA VAL A 239 -4.53 -14.55 -19.16
C VAL A 239 -4.97 -15.93 -19.63
N SER A 240 -5.02 -16.89 -18.71
CA SER A 240 -5.60 -18.21 -18.97
C SER A 240 -7.00 -18.30 -18.38
N GLY A 241 -7.83 -19.22 -18.90
CA GLY A 241 -9.21 -19.44 -18.45
C GLY A 241 -10.25 -18.55 -19.15
N ILE A 242 -9.82 -17.48 -19.83
CA ILE A 242 -10.63 -16.65 -20.74
C ILE A 242 -9.77 -16.14 -21.90
N SER A 243 -10.39 -15.80 -23.03
CA SER A 243 -9.71 -15.05 -24.09
C SER A 243 -9.64 -13.58 -23.69
N LEU A 244 -8.44 -13.03 -23.49
CA LEU A 244 -8.24 -11.62 -23.17
C LEU A 244 -6.88 -11.11 -23.68
N THR A 245 -6.63 -11.29 -24.98
CA THR A 245 -5.37 -10.85 -25.61
C THR A 245 -5.53 -9.51 -26.33
N SER A 246 -6.76 -9.16 -26.69
CA SER A 246 -7.06 -7.99 -27.51
C SER A 246 -8.22 -7.14 -26.96
N TYR A 247 -8.35 -5.91 -27.47
CA TYR A 247 -9.47 -5.05 -27.11
C TYR A 247 -10.83 -5.64 -27.50
N ALA A 248 -10.90 -6.36 -28.63
CA ALA A 248 -12.09 -7.09 -29.04
C ALA A 248 -12.53 -8.14 -28.01
N ASP A 249 -11.57 -8.86 -27.43
CA ASP A 249 -11.87 -9.84 -26.38
C ASP A 249 -12.40 -9.16 -25.11
N LEU A 250 -11.83 -8.01 -24.73
CA LEU A 250 -12.33 -7.21 -23.62
C LEU A 250 -13.79 -6.78 -23.86
N VAL A 251 -14.14 -6.31 -25.07
CA VAL A 251 -15.52 -5.94 -25.42
C VAL A 251 -16.47 -7.12 -25.19
N ARG A 252 -16.07 -8.33 -25.61
CA ARG A 252 -16.85 -9.56 -25.46
C ARG A 252 -17.00 -9.98 -23.99
N GLU A 253 -15.90 -10.10 -23.25
CA GLU A 253 -15.90 -10.57 -21.86
C GLU A 253 -16.57 -9.58 -20.89
N ALA A 254 -16.48 -8.28 -21.18
CA ALA A 254 -17.11 -7.23 -20.39
C ALA A 254 -18.54 -6.87 -20.85
N ASN A 255 -19.01 -7.49 -21.94
CA ASN A 255 -20.28 -7.16 -22.60
C ASN A 255 -20.47 -5.64 -22.81
N LEU A 256 -19.47 -4.99 -23.38
CA LEU A 256 -19.52 -3.54 -23.61
C LEU A 256 -20.49 -3.23 -24.76
N PRO A 257 -21.22 -2.10 -24.71
CA PRO A 257 -22.09 -1.65 -25.80
C PRO A 257 -21.25 -1.06 -26.96
N LYS A 258 -20.40 -1.88 -27.57
CA LYS A 258 -19.53 -1.55 -28.70
C LYS A 258 -19.52 -2.69 -29.70
N THR A 259 -19.67 -2.38 -30.98
CA THR A 259 -19.58 -3.37 -32.07
C THR A 259 -18.14 -3.49 -32.53
N VAL A 260 -17.55 -4.68 -32.45
CA VAL A 260 -16.24 -4.97 -33.04
C VAL A 260 -16.46 -5.42 -34.48
N GLN A 261 -16.05 -4.60 -35.45
CA GLN A 261 -16.18 -4.94 -36.87
C GLN A 261 -14.88 -5.55 -37.42
N PRO A 262 -14.97 -6.49 -38.39
CA PRO A 262 -13.81 -6.96 -39.14
C PRO A 262 -13.06 -5.78 -39.78
N GLY A 263 -11.75 -5.68 -39.58
CA GLY A 263 -10.89 -4.61 -40.13
C GLY A 263 -10.65 -3.42 -39.19
N MET A 264 -11.34 -3.32 -38.05
CA MET A 264 -11.00 -2.31 -37.04
C MET A 264 -9.65 -2.61 -36.38
N PRO A 265 -8.85 -1.58 -36.04
CA PRO A 265 -7.66 -1.75 -35.22
C PRO A 265 -8.01 -2.48 -33.93
N ASN A 266 -7.38 -3.63 -33.71
CA ASN A 266 -7.57 -4.45 -32.52
C ASN A 266 -6.30 -4.46 -31.67
N PRO A 267 -6.04 -3.39 -30.90
CA PRO A 267 -4.81 -3.29 -30.13
C PRO A 267 -4.73 -4.38 -29.06
N ALA A 268 -3.50 -4.72 -28.70
CA ALA A 268 -3.23 -5.65 -27.60
C ALA A 268 -3.83 -5.11 -26.29
N PHE A 269 -4.48 -6.00 -25.55
CA PHE A 269 -5.06 -5.69 -24.26
C PHE A 269 -3.96 -5.45 -23.21
N HIS A 270 -4.16 -4.43 -22.36
CA HIS A 270 -3.33 -4.16 -21.21
C HIS A 270 -4.18 -3.96 -19.96
N PHE A 271 -3.72 -4.45 -18.82
CA PHE A 271 -4.30 -4.03 -17.55
C PHE A 271 -3.80 -2.64 -17.16
N TRP A 272 -4.68 -1.86 -16.54
CA TRP A 272 -4.35 -0.56 -15.97
C TRP A 272 -4.65 -0.55 -14.48
N ALA A 273 -3.61 -0.57 -13.66
CA ALA A 273 -3.73 -0.45 -12.21
C ALA A 273 -3.31 0.94 -11.74
N LEU A 274 -3.90 1.42 -10.65
CA LEU A 274 -3.47 2.68 -10.05
C LEU A 274 -2.05 2.55 -9.50
N ALA A 275 -1.26 3.61 -9.64
CA ALA A 275 0.03 3.71 -8.93
C ALA A 275 -0.07 4.69 -7.74
N PHE A 276 -1.30 5.03 -7.34
CA PHE A 276 -1.60 5.92 -6.23
C PHE A 276 -2.78 5.40 -5.38
N LYS A 277 -2.77 5.77 -4.09
CA LYS A 277 -3.79 5.40 -3.11
C LYS A 277 -5.05 6.24 -3.30
N VAL A 278 -6.20 5.55 -3.24
CA VAL A 278 -7.56 6.12 -3.17
C VAL A 278 -8.40 5.27 -2.25
N ARG A 279 -9.57 5.74 -1.82
CA ARG A 279 -10.49 4.93 -0.99
C ARG A 279 -10.97 3.67 -1.75
N PRO A 280 -11.27 2.56 -1.07
CA PRO A 280 -11.48 1.27 -1.74
C PRO A 280 -12.62 1.27 -2.77
N ARG A 281 -13.74 1.94 -2.48
CA ARG A 281 -14.87 2.08 -3.41
C ARG A 281 -14.48 2.72 -4.75
N PHE A 282 -13.53 3.66 -4.71
CA PHE A 282 -13.05 4.36 -5.90
C PHE A 282 -11.91 3.62 -6.58
N PHE A 283 -11.10 2.88 -5.82
CA PHE A 283 -10.00 2.08 -6.35
C PHE A 283 -10.48 1.18 -7.49
N LEU A 284 -11.47 0.32 -7.24
CA LEU A 284 -11.96 -0.61 -8.26
C LEU A 284 -12.66 0.11 -9.42
N LYS A 285 -13.45 1.15 -9.14
CA LYS A 285 -14.12 1.94 -10.19
C LYS A 285 -13.12 2.56 -11.15
N LEU A 286 -12.04 3.14 -10.61
CA LEU A 286 -10.99 3.75 -11.42
C LEU A 286 -10.20 2.68 -12.17
N SER A 287 -9.74 1.61 -11.51
CA SER A 287 -9.03 0.52 -12.19
C SER A 287 -9.85 -0.10 -13.33
N GLN A 288 -11.17 -0.27 -13.12
CA GLN A 288 -12.12 -0.68 -14.14
C GLN A 288 -12.21 0.33 -15.28
N ALA A 289 -12.47 1.61 -14.99
CA ALA A 289 -12.63 2.63 -16.02
C ALA A 289 -11.38 2.74 -16.89
N MET A 290 -10.19 2.73 -16.28
CA MET A 290 -8.91 2.79 -16.99
C MET A 290 -8.65 1.56 -17.86
N THR A 291 -8.92 0.37 -17.31
CA THR A 291 -8.74 -0.89 -18.05
C THR A 291 -9.74 -1.03 -19.18
N VAL A 292 -10.97 -0.53 -19.02
CA VAL A 292 -11.98 -0.53 -20.09
C VAL A 292 -11.67 0.51 -21.17
N ALA A 293 -11.21 1.69 -20.78
CA ALA A 293 -10.93 2.78 -21.71
C ALA A 293 -9.70 2.53 -22.59
N GLN A 294 -8.72 1.73 -22.13
CA GLN A 294 -7.44 1.49 -22.81
C GLN A 294 -6.78 2.80 -23.31
N PRO A 295 -6.39 3.74 -22.42
CA PRO A 295 -5.85 5.04 -22.81
C PRO A 295 -4.79 4.92 -23.91
N ALA A 296 -5.07 5.56 -25.04
CA ALA A 296 -4.26 5.55 -26.25
C ALA A 296 -3.84 6.97 -26.65
N GLY A 297 -2.83 7.06 -27.51
CA GLY A 297 -2.29 8.32 -28.00
C GLY A 297 -0.76 8.31 -28.05
N LYS A 298 -0.17 9.50 -28.22
CA LYS A 298 1.29 9.64 -28.32
C LYS A 298 1.91 9.60 -26.93
N PHE A 299 2.56 8.49 -26.59
CA PHE A 299 3.35 8.38 -25.36
C PHE A 299 4.78 8.86 -25.59
N LEU A 300 5.26 9.74 -24.72
CA LEU A 300 6.64 10.24 -24.69
C LEU A 300 7.41 9.61 -23.53
N GLN A 301 8.71 9.41 -23.71
CA GLN A 301 9.58 8.82 -22.68
C GLN A 301 9.82 9.78 -21.51
N GLY A 302 9.96 9.23 -20.32
CA GLY A 302 10.25 9.99 -19.10
C GLY A 302 9.01 10.66 -18.50
N ILE A 303 9.26 11.58 -17.57
CA ILE A 303 8.22 12.39 -16.92
C ILE A 303 7.87 13.63 -17.75
N PRO A 304 6.62 14.11 -17.70
CA PRO A 304 6.22 15.37 -18.32
C PRO A 304 6.72 16.56 -17.50
N SER A 305 6.86 17.71 -18.15
CA SER A 305 6.98 18.99 -17.47
C SER A 305 5.64 19.34 -16.82
N GLY A 306 5.58 19.40 -15.48
CA GLY A 306 4.36 19.79 -14.77
C GLY A 306 4.16 19.09 -13.42
N ASN A 307 2.95 19.23 -12.87
CA ASN A 307 2.61 18.70 -11.55
C ASN A 307 2.33 17.20 -11.59
N LEU A 308 3.24 16.41 -11.02
CA LEU A 308 3.10 14.97 -10.90
C LEU A 308 2.41 14.60 -9.57
N HIS A 309 1.41 13.75 -9.65
CA HIS A 309 0.90 13.06 -8.47
C HIS A 309 1.90 11.96 -8.06
N PRO A 310 2.22 11.80 -6.76
CA PRO A 310 3.20 10.83 -6.32
C PRO A 310 2.75 9.40 -6.61
N VAL A 311 3.72 8.53 -6.93
CA VAL A 311 3.51 7.09 -6.89
C VAL A 311 3.59 6.65 -5.43
N ASN A 312 2.45 6.31 -4.83
CA ASN A 312 2.36 5.80 -3.45
C ASN A 312 1.61 4.46 -3.35
N LEU A 313 1.41 3.79 -4.49
CA LEU A 313 0.98 2.39 -4.59
C LEU A 313 1.99 1.58 -5.42
N PRO A 314 2.61 0.53 -4.86
CA PRO A 314 3.66 -0.22 -5.55
C PRO A 314 3.09 -1.09 -6.67
N LEU A 315 3.96 -1.45 -7.62
CA LEU A 315 3.62 -2.38 -8.69
C LEU A 315 3.08 -3.72 -8.15
N LYS A 316 3.65 -4.24 -7.05
CA LYS A 316 3.22 -5.51 -6.45
C LYS A 316 1.71 -5.52 -6.18
N GLU A 317 1.20 -4.47 -5.54
CA GLU A 317 -0.23 -4.33 -5.26
C GLU A 317 -1.02 -4.07 -6.56
N GLY A 318 -0.44 -3.35 -7.53
CA GLY A 318 -0.99 -3.24 -8.87
C GLY A 318 -1.23 -4.61 -9.53
N LEU A 319 -0.28 -5.54 -9.40
CA LEU A 319 -0.40 -6.92 -9.88
C LEU A 319 -1.45 -7.72 -9.10
N GLU A 320 -1.48 -7.59 -7.76
CA GLU A 320 -2.49 -8.21 -6.90
C GLU A 320 -3.91 -7.71 -7.23
N SER A 321 -4.04 -6.48 -7.73
CA SER A 321 -5.32 -5.89 -8.12
C SER A 321 -5.88 -6.35 -9.47
N LEU A 322 -5.11 -7.07 -10.30
CA LEU A 322 -5.52 -7.42 -11.66
C LEU A 322 -6.74 -8.33 -11.68
N LYS A 323 -6.74 -9.36 -10.83
CA LYS A 323 -7.84 -10.32 -10.72
C LYS A 323 -9.09 -9.69 -10.11
N LEU A 324 -8.93 -8.72 -9.20
CA LEU A 324 -10.04 -7.88 -8.69
C LEU A 324 -10.63 -6.98 -9.79
N THR A 325 -9.76 -6.39 -10.61
CA THR A 325 -10.18 -5.52 -11.72
C THR A 325 -10.94 -6.35 -12.75
N LEU A 326 -10.41 -7.51 -13.12
CA LEU A 326 -11.05 -8.44 -14.04
C LEU A 326 -12.42 -8.91 -13.54
N SER A 327 -12.53 -9.29 -12.26
CA SER A 327 -13.82 -9.71 -11.68
C SER A 327 -14.86 -8.59 -11.64
N SER A 328 -14.43 -7.32 -11.61
CA SER A 328 -15.32 -6.16 -11.69
C SER A 328 -15.81 -5.85 -13.12
N ILE A 329 -15.01 -6.23 -14.12
CA ILE A 329 -15.23 -5.95 -15.54
C ILE A 329 -16.11 -7.03 -16.19
N ILE A 330 -15.86 -8.31 -15.90
CA ILE A 330 -16.58 -9.43 -16.53
C ILE A 330 -18.09 -9.35 -16.29
N LYS A 331 -18.87 -9.59 -17.35
CA LYS A 331 -20.34 -9.65 -17.32
C LYS A 331 -20.86 -10.95 -17.95
N PRO A 332 -22.00 -11.50 -17.46
CA PRO A 332 -22.72 -11.10 -16.26
C PRO A 332 -21.95 -11.47 -14.97
N ARG A 333 -22.14 -10.70 -13.89
CA ARG A 333 -21.41 -10.88 -12.61
C ARG A 333 -21.54 -12.28 -12.00
N ARG A 334 -22.63 -12.99 -12.27
CA ARG A 334 -22.84 -14.36 -11.76
C ARG A 334 -21.82 -15.36 -12.33
N LYS A 335 -21.37 -15.16 -13.58
CA LYS A 335 -20.36 -16.01 -14.23
C LYS A 335 -18.98 -15.92 -13.56
N VAL A 336 -18.68 -14.80 -12.89
CA VAL A 336 -17.38 -14.58 -12.24
C VAL A 336 -17.06 -15.67 -11.22
N VAL A 337 -18.07 -16.18 -10.49
CA VAL A 337 -17.85 -17.20 -9.46
C VAL A 337 -17.30 -18.50 -10.04
N SER A 338 -17.79 -18.91 -11.22
CA SER A 338 -17.40 -20.16 -11.85
C SER A 338 -16.04 -20.07 -12.54
N ILE A 339 -15.71 -18.93 -13.17
CA ILE A 339 -14.50 -18.83 -13.99
C ILE A 339 -13.31 -18.21 -13.26
N LEU A 340 -13.54 -17.33 -12.28
CA LEU A 340 -12.46 -16.58 -11.64
C LEU A 340 -11.47 -17.49 -10.90
N PRO A 341 -11.84 -18.59 -10.23
CA PRO A 341 -10.87 -19.50 -9.63
C PRO A 341 -9.82 -20.00 -10.62
N ASP A 342 -10.25 -20.36 -11.84
CA ASP A 342 -9.40 -20.95 -12.87
C ASP A 342 -8.59 -19.93 -13.67
N ILE A 343 -8.97 -18.65 -13.60
CA ILE A 343 -8.22 -17.58 -14.25
C ILE A 343 -6.86 -17.40 -13.58
N LYS A 344 -5.79 -17.54 -14.36
CA LYS A 344 -4.42 -17.19 -13.99
C LYS A 344 -3.98 -16.00 -14.83
N ILE A 345 -3.33 -15.04 -14.18
CA ILE A 345 -2.79 -13.84 -14.82
C ILE A 345 -1.29 -13.86 -14.61
N THR A 346 -0.52 -13.92 -15.69
CA THR A 346 0.94 -13.98 -15.68
C THR A 346 1.49 -12.67 -16.26
N PRO A 347 1.98 -11.73 -15.44
CA PRO A 347 2.55 -10.48 -15.92
C PRO A 347 3.80 -10.73 -16.77
N ARG A 348 3.90 -10.05 -17.91
CA ARG A 348 5.04 -10.14 -18.84
C ARG A 348 5.91 -8.90 -18.81
N SER A 349 5.28 -7.73 -18.80
CA SER A 349 5.99 -6.45 -18.68
C SER A 349 5.08 -5.38 -18.09
N PHE A 350 5.70 -4.32 -17.60
CA PHE A 350 4.98 -3.17 -17.05
C PHE A 350 5.74 -1.88 -17.37
N VAL A 351 4.99 -0.78 -17.42
CA VAL A 351 5.52 0.57 -17.58
C VAL A 351 4.76 1.49 -16.62
N LEU A 352 5.48 2.41 -15.97
CA LEU A 352 4.84 3.51 -15.25
C LEU A 352 4.36 4.56 -16.24
N VAL A 353 3.07 4.83 -16.26
CA VAL A 353 2.44 5.76 -17.19
C VAL A 353 1.86 6.94 -16.43
N TYR A 354 2.27 8.15 -16.79
CA TYR A 354 1.64 9.37 -16.31
C TYR A 354 0.59 9.85 -17.31
N LEU A 355 -0.67 9.93 -16.86
CA LEU A 355 -1.79 10.41 -17.68
C LEU A 355 -2.22 11.81 -17.23
N PRO A 356 -2.45 12.74 -18.17
CA PRO A 356 -2.85 14.10 -17.90
C PRO A 356 -4.32 14.15 -17.45
N PHE A 357 -4.57 14.86 -16.37
CA PHE A 357 -5.90 15.24 -15.90
C PHE A 357 -5.97 16.76 -15.84
N ILE A 358 -7.08 17.33 -16.29
CA ILE A 358 -7.34 18.75 -16.16
C ILE A 358 -7.72 19.03 -14.71
N GLU A 359 -6.94 19.89 -14.06
CA GLU A 359 -7.17 20.31 -12.69
C GLU A 359 -8.23 21.42 -12.64
N LYS A 360 -9.45 21.07 -12.22
CA LYS A 360 -10.54 22.01 -11.90
C LYS A 360 -10.48 22.39 -10.42
N HIS A 361 -11.43 23.19 -9.92
CA HIS A 361 -11.43 23.64 -8.52
C HIS A 361 -11.42 22.46 -7.52
N HIS A 362 -12.37 21.54 -7.60
CA HIS A 362 -12.49 20.39 -6.69
C HIS A 362 -12.03 19.05 -7.27
N ASP A 363 -11.95 18.92 -8.60
CA ASP A 363 -11.75 17.64 -9.26
C ASP A 363 -10.59 17.67 -10.26
N LEU A 364 -9.99 16.50 -10.45
CA LEU A 364 -9.10 16.20 -11.57
C LEU A 364 -9.93 15.45 -12.61
N VAL A 365 -10.08 16.00 -13.80
CA VAL A 365 -10.98 15.45 -14.82
C VAL A 365 -10.18 14.95 -16.01
N GLN A 366 -10.52 13.74 -16.46
CA GLN A 366 -10.09 13.22 -17.75
C GLN A 366 -11.33 12.91 -18.58
N ALA A 367 -11.61 13.80 -19.55
CA ALA A 367 -12.82 13.76 -20.36
C ALA A 367 -12.87 12.57 -21.32
N GLY A 368 -11.75 12.25 -21.98
CA GLY A 368 -11.68 11.12 -22.92
C GLY A 368 -12.00 9.75 -22.32
N MET A 369 -11.90 9.61 -21.00
CA MET A 369 -12.20 8.38 -20.26
C MET A 369 -13.44 8.51 -19.36
N ASN A 370 -14.10 9.68 -19.35
CA ASN A 370 -15.20 10.01 -18.44
C ASN A 370 -14.85 9.73 -16.96
N VAL A 371 -13.63 10.10 -16.54
CA VAL A 371 -13.16 9.93 -15.18
C VAL A 371 -13.01 11.29 -14.50
N ALA A 372 -13.54 11.40 -13.29
CA ALA A 372 -13.28 12.53 -12.39
C ALA A 372 -12.80 12.02 -11.03
N ILE A 373 -11.76 12.65 -10.48
CA ILE A 373 -11.14 12.31 -9.21
C ILE A 373 -11.21 13.55 -8.31
N ASN A 374 -11.99 13.47 -7.24
CA ASN A 374 -12.07 14.55 -6.27
C ASN A 374 -10.75 14.73 -5.51
N LYS A 375 -10.28 15.98 -5.37
CA LYS A 375 -9.00 16.29 -4.72
C LYS A 375 -9.00 15.96 -3.23
N ASN A 376 -10.13 16.14 -2.53
CA ASN A 376 -10.23 15.81 -1.11
C ASN A 376 -10.09 14.29 -0.89
N MET A 377 -10.59 13.48 -1.83
CA MET A 377 -10.39 12.03 -1.78
C MET A 377 -8.91 11.65 -1.80
N LEU A 378 -8.09 12.28 -2.66
CA LEU A 378 -6.64 12.06 -2.71
C LEU A 378 -5.95 12.51 -1.41
N SER A 379 -6.42 13.60 -0.80
CA SER A 379 -5.91 14.06 0.49
C SER A 379 -6.18 13.03 1.59
N HIS A 380 -7.41 12.53 1.70
CA HIS A 380 -7.78 11.53 2.71
C HIS A 380 -7.09 10.18 2.49
N ALA A 381 -6.73 9.85 1.25
CA ALA A 381 -6.03 8.61 0.93
C ALA A 381 -4.59 8.55 1.50
N LYS A 382 -4.01 9.69 1.90
CA LYS A 382 -2.72 9.70 2.62
C LYS A 382 -2.79 9.01 3.99
N ASN A 383 -3.99 8.87 4.53
CA ASN A 383 -4.24 8.16 5.78
C ASN A 383 -4.52 6.67 5.55
N LEU A 384 -4.34 6.14 4.34
CA LEU A 384 -4.45 4.71 4.03
C LEU A 384 -3.10 4.02 4.21
#